data_AF-A0A355DRK8-F1
#
_entry.id   AF-A0A355DRK8-F1
#
_cell.length_a   1.000
_cell.length_b   1.000
_cell.length_c   1.000
_cell.angle_alpha   90.00
_cell.angle_beta   90.00
_cell.angle_gamma   90.00
#
_symmetry.space_group_name_H-M   'P 1'
#
loop_
_entity.id
_entity.type
_entity.pdbx_description
1 polymer ?
#
loop_
_entity_poly.entity_id
_entity_poly.type
_entity_poly.pdbx_seq_one_letter_code
_entity_poly.pdbx_strand_id
1 'polypeptide(L)'
;FVASIYWLLLGYGIGFLGIPLIRYFWIQWKNSKIEARNQKRQQEAIALSQADASLHKKIAYAQQFAAQNVINEENLIYTSERDLLDQELERKEQIDAEWQRRLESGS
;
A
#
# COMPACT_ATOMS: atom_id res chain seq x y z
N PHE A 1 39.79 39.76 21.02
CA PHE A 1 39.80 38.29 20.91
C PHE A 1 38.81 37.63 21.89
N VAL A 2 38.91 37.87 23.20
CA VAL A 2 38.01 37.25 24.19
C VAL A 2 36.55 37.72 24.03
N ALA A 3 36.32 39.02 23.75
CA ALA A 3 34.98 39.56 23.55
C ALA A 3 34.24 38.97 22.32
N SER A 4 34.97 38.65 21.25
CA SER A 4 34.38 38.15 20.00
C SER A 4 33.98 36.67 20.09
N ILE A 5 34.64 35.85 20.92
CA ILE A 5 34.29 34.44 21.07
C ILE A 5 33.07 34.22 21.98
N TYR A 6 32.73 35.18 22.84
CA TYR A 6 31.56 35.07 23.72
C TYR A 6 30.24 34.97 22.95
N TRP A 7 30.06 35.75 21.89
CA TRP A 7 28.85 35.66 21.06
C TRP A 7 28.73 34.33 20.34
N LEU A 8 29.86 33.77 19.90
CA LEU A 8 29.91 32.45 19.29
C LEU A 8 29.53 31.35 20.30
N LEU A 9 30.12 31.38 21.49
CA LEU A 9 29.82 30.44 22.57
C LEU A 9 28.38 30.55 23.07
N LEU A 10 27.86 31.78 23.17
CA LEU A 10 26.47 32.03 23.56
C LEU A 10 25.50 31.48 22.51
N GLY A 11 25.72 31.78 21.23
CA GLY A 11 24.91 31.23 20.14
C GLY A 11 24.97 29.70 20.08
N TYR A 12 26.16 29.12 20.30
CA TYR A 12 26.32 27.67 20.38
C TYR A 12 25.54 27.08 21.57
N GLY A 13 25.64 27.66 22.76
CA GLY A 13 24.91 27.19 23.95
C GLY A 13 23.39 27.25 23.76
N ILE A 14 22.89 28.34 23.16
CA ILE A 14 21.46 28.47 22.81
C ILE A 14 21.06 27.42 21.78
N GLY A 15 21.86 27.20 20.74
CA GLY A 15 21.57 26.17 19.74
C GLY A 15 21.61 24.75 20.31
N PHE A 16 22.61 24.46 21.15
CA PHE A 16 22.80 23.17 21.80
C PHE A 16 21.61 22.75 22.65
N LEU A 17 20.95 23.70 23.33
CA LEU A 17 19.75 23.43 24.14
C LEU A 17 18.46 23.64 23.36
N GLY A 18 18.38 24.68 22.54
CA GLY A 18 17.17 25.10 21.84
C GLY A 18 16.75 24.15 20.73
N ILE A 19 17.70 23.66 19.92
CA ILE A 19 17.40 22.73 18.82
C ILE A 19 16.77 21.43 19.33
N PRO A 20 17.37 20.71 20.30
CA PRO A 20 16.74 19.48 20.81
C PRO A 20 15.42 19.75 21.52
N LEU A 21 15.28 20.88 22.22
CA LEU A 21 14.03 21.25 22.89
C LEU A 21 12.87 21.44 21.89
N ILE A 22 13.08 22.26 20.86
CA ILE A 22 12.08 22.49 19.81
C ILE A 22 11.76 21.18 19.09
N ARG A 23 12.79 20.40 18.73
CA ARG A 23 12.62 19.10 18.08
C ARG A 23 11.78 18.15 18.93
N TYR A 24 12.03 18.10 20.24
CA TYR A 24 11.30 17.26 21.17
C TYR A 24 9.80 17.57 21.13
N PHE A 25 9.42 18.84 21.29
CA PHE A 25 8.01 19.24 21.23
C PHE A 25 7.37 18.96 19.87
N TRP A 26 8.09 19.20 18.77
CA TRP A 26 7.60 18.93 17.42
C TRP A 26 7.30 17.44 17.21
N ILE A 27 8.20 16.56 17.65
CA ILE A 27 8.02 15.11 17.55
C ILE A 27 6.85 14.65 18.41
N GLN A 28 6.75 15.13 19.66
CA GLN A 28 5.65 14.79 20.55
C GLN A 28 4.29 15.15 19.93
N TRP A 29 4.19 16.36 19.37
CA TRP A 29 2.95 16.79 18.71
C TRP A 29 2.58 15.92 17.51
N LYS A 30 3.55 15.61 16.64
CA LYS A 30 3.32 14.69 15.51
C LYS A 30 2.93 13.29 15.97
N ASN A 31 3.55 12.80 17.03
CA ASN A 31 3.29 11.47 17.58
C ASN A 31 1.90 11.36 18.18
N SER A 32 1.36 12.42 18.78
CA SER A 32 -0.01 12.40 19.33
C SER A 32 -1.05 12.00 18.27
N LYS A 33 -0.93 12.51 17.03
CA LYS A 33 -1.83 12.12 15.93
C LYS A 33 -1.65 10.64 15.52
N ILE A 34 -0.42 10.14 15.58
CA ILE A 34 -0.12 8.74 15.27
C ILE A 34 -0.70 7.84 16.36
N GLU A 35 -0.54 8.22 17.63
CA GLU A 35 -1.03 7.50 18.79
C GLU A 35 -2.55 7.37 18.77
N ALA A 36 -3.29 8.45 18.51
CA ALA A 36 -4.75 8.40 18.38
C ALA A 36 -5.21 7.43 17.27
N ARG A 37 -4.51 7.41 16.13
CA ARG A 37 -4.81 6.48 15.04
C ARG A 37 -4.47 5.03 15.41
N ASN A 38 -3.37 4.83 16.12
CA ASN A 38 -2.97 3.50 16.58
C ASN A 38 -3.94 2.95 17.61
N GLN A 39 -4.41 3.79 18.54
CA GLN A 39 -5.44 3.41 19.51
C GLN A 39 -6.72 2.96 18.81
N LYS A 40 -7.18 3.70 17.78
CA LYS A 40 -8.34 3.27 16.98
C LYS A 40 -8.08 1.91 16.31
N ARG A 41 -6.94 1.73 15.63
CA ARG A 41 -6.60 0.44 15.00
C ARG A 41 -6.54 -0.71 16.01
N GLN A 42 -6.03 -0.45 17.21
CA GLN A 42 -5.96 -1.43 18.28
C GLN A 42 -7.36 -1.81 18.76
N GLN A 43 -8.27 -0.84 18.95
CA GLN A 43 -9.66 -1.11 19.32
C GLN A 43 -10.37 -1.98 18.27
N GLU A 44 -10.21 -1.65 16.99
CA GLU A 44 -10.77 -2.47 15.89
C GLU A 44 -10.15 -3.87 15.85
N ALA A 45 -8.84 -4.00 16.06
CA ALA A 45 -8.17 -5.30 16.12
C ALA A 45 -8.67 -6.16 17.28
N ILE A 46 -8.90 -5.55 18.46
CA ILE A 46 -9.48 -6.23 19.62
C ILE A 46 -10.91 -6.69 19.28
N ALA A 47 -11.73 -5.82 18.70
CA ALA A 47 -13.09 -6.16 18.30
C ALA A 47 -13.13 -7.32 17.28
N LEU A 48 -12.20 -7.34 16.33
CA LEU A 48 -12.04 -8.44 15.38
C LEU A 48 -11.55 -9.73 16.03
N SER A 49 -10.67 -9.66 17.03
CA SER A 49 -10.18 -10.84 17.76
C SER A 49 -11.24 -11.49 18.65
N GLN A 50 -12.20 -10.69 19.13
CA GLN A 50 -13.32 -11.12 19.97
C GLN A 50 -14.60 -11.35 19.14
N ALA A 51 -14.51 -11.30 17.81
CA ALA A 51 -15.67 -11.32 16.95
C ALA A 51 -16.35 -12.69 16.92
N ASP A 52 -17.66 -12.65 16.64
CA ASP A 52 -18.48 -13.86 16.49
C ASP A 52 -18.01 -14.74 15.32
N ALA A 53 -18.27 -16.04 15.42
CA ALA A 53 -17.86 -17.06 14.45
C ALA A 53 -18.35 -16.76 13.02
N SER A 54 -19.47 -16.04 12.88
CA SER A 54 -19.98 -15.58 11.58
C SER A 54 -19.03 -14.61 10.87
N LEU A 55 -18.42 -13.67 11.60
CA LEU A 55 -17.47 -12.71 11.03
C LEU A 55 -16.16 -13.40 10.62
N HIS A 56 -15.65 -14.29 11.45
CA HIS A 56 -14.47 -15.09 11.12
C HIS A 56 -14.66 -15.93 9.85
N LYS A 57 -15.84 -16.54 9.67
CA LYS A 57 -16.17 -17.28 8.43
C LYS A 57 -16.18 -16.38 7.19
N LYS A 58 -16.74 -15.17 7.30
CA LYS A 58 -16.73 -14.20 6.19
C LYS A 58 -15.32 -13.74 5.83
N ILE A 59 -14.48 -13.47 6.83
CA ILE A 59 -13.07 -13.09 6.61
C ILE A 59 -12.30 -14.25 5.96
N ALA A 60 -12.45 -15.47 6.46
CA ALA A 60 -11.79 -16.65 5.89
C ALA A 60 -12.22 -16.91 4.45
N TYR A 61 -13.51 -16.75 4.13
CA TYR A 61 -14.02 -16.85 2.76
C TYR A 61 -13.45 -15.76 1.85
N ALA A 62 -13.40 -14.50 2.32
CA ALA A 62 -12.82 -13.40 1.55
C ALA A 62 -11.32 -13.61 1.24
N GLN A 63 -10.56 -14.20 2.18
CA GLN A 63 -9.14 -14.52 1.98
C GLN A 63 -8.90 -15.51 0.84
N GLN A 64 -9.86 -16.41 0.55
CA GLN A 64 -9.76 -17.32 -0.60
C GLN A 64 -9.70 -16.52 -1.91
N PHE A 65 -10.49 -15.45 -2.05
CA PHE A 65 -10.46 -14.59 -3.25
C PHE A 65 -9.20 -13.75 -3.36
N ALA A 66 -8.60 -13.34 -2.23
CA ALA A 66 -7.36 -12.56 -2.24
C ALA A 66 -6.17 -13.37 -2.78
N ALA A 67 -6.16 -14.69 -2.57
CA ALA A 67 -5.14 -15.58 -3.12
C ALA A 67 -5.40 -15.95 -4.59
N GLN A 68 -6.63 -15.78 -5.10
CA GLN A 68 -7.06 -16.52 -6.29
C GLN A 68 -6.79 -15.84 -7.64
N ASN A 69 -6.54 -14.52 -7.75
CA ASN A 69 -6.44 -13.89 -9.07
C ASN A 69 -5.55 -12.63 -9.10
N VAL A 70 -4.24 -12.83 -9.33
CA VAL A 70 -3.39 -11.80 -9.94
C VAL A 70 -3.47 -12.02 -11.44
N ILE A 71 -4.40 -11.34 -12.10
CA ILE A 71 -4.52 -11.41 -13.56
C ILE A 71 -3.51 -10.43 -14.15
N ASN A 72 -2.41 -10.96 -14.70
CA ASN A 72 -1.44 -10.17 -15.45
C ASN A 72 -1.96 -9.91 -16.87
N GLU A 73 -1.54 -8.79 -17.50
CA GLU A 73 -1.92 -8.44 -18.88
C GLU A 73 -1.62 -9.57 -19.89
N GLU A 74 -0.55 -10.33 -19.66
CA GLU A 74 -0.14 -11.49 -20.47
C GLU A 74 -1.12 -12.68 -20.43
N ASN A 75 -1.96 -12.76 -19.40
CA ASN A 75 -2.95 -13.84 -19.21
C ASN A 75 -4.40 -13.35 -19.39
N LEU A 76 -4.59 -12.10 -19.84
CA LEU A 76 -5.89 -11.46 -19.96
C LEU A 76 -6.34 -11.43 -21.44
N ILE A 77 -7.32 -12.27 -21.79
CA ILE A 77 -7.86 -12.36 -23.16
C ILE A 77 -8.60 -11.08 -23.55
N TYR A 78 -9.29 -10.44 -22.61
CA TYR A 78 -10.02 -9.19 -22.83
C TYR A 78 -9.86 -8.25 -21.62
N THR A 79 -9.56 -6.98 -21.87
CA THR A 79 -9.54 -5.91 -20.86
C THR A 79 -10.74 -5.00 -21.01
N SER A 80 -11.23 -4.45 -19.90
CA SER A 80 -12.24 -3.38 -19.88
C SER A 80 -11.66 -2.00 -20.18
N GLU A 81 -10.33 -1.86 -20.25
CA GLU A 81 -9.66 -0.59 -20.49
C GLU A 81 -9.64 -0.18 -21.96
N ARG A 82 -9.89 -1.12 -22.87
CA ARG A 82 -9.92 -0.89 -24.32
C ARG A 82 -11.21 -1.42 -24.92
N ASP A 83 -11.59 -0.88 -26.06
CA ASP A 83 -12.73 -1.38 -26.81
C ASP A 83 -12.46 -2.81 -27.29
N LEU A 84 -13.52 -3.62 -27.43
CA LEU A 84 -13.40 -5.02 -27.82
C LEU A 84 -12.92 -5.17 -29.27
N LEU A 85 -13.35 -4.29 -30.16
CA LEU A 85 -13.03 -4.39 -31.59
C LEU A 85 -11.53 -4.14 -31.82
N ASP A 86 -10.99 -3.14 -31.13
CA ASP A 86 -9.57 -2.79 -31.20
C ASP A 86 -8.69 -3.95 -30.67
N GLN A 87 -9.12 -4.59 -29.58
CA GLN A 87 -8.41 -5.73 -28.99
C GLN A 87 -8.41 -6.98 -29.88
N GLU A 88 -9.52 -7.25 -30.58
CA GLU A 88 -9.63 -8.36 -31.53
C GLU A 88 -8.76 -8.13 -32.76
N LEU A 89 -8.68 -6.89 -33.26
CA LEU A 89 -7.82 -6.53 -34.39
C LEU A 89 -6.34 -6.70 -34.03
N GLU A 90 -5.91 -6.24 -32.84
CA GLU A 90 -4.53 -6.35 -32.38
C GLU A 90 -4.09 -7.81 -32.15
N ARG A 91 -5.00 -8.70 -31.75
CA ARG A 91 -4.70 -10.11 -31.43
C ARG A 91 -5.19 -11.12 -32.47
N LYS A 92 -5.68 -10.66 -33.62
CA LYS A 92 -6.23 -11.50 -34.68
C LYS A 92 -5.33 -12.67 -35.06
N GLU A 93 -4.04 -12.42 -35.29
CA GLU A 93 -3.08 -13.45 -35.69
C GLU A 93 -2.87 -14.52 -34.61
N GLN A 94 -2.87 -14.13 -33.34
CA GLN A 94 -2.71 -15.06 -32.20
C GLN A 94 -3.95 -15.92 -32.03
N ILE A 95 -5.14 -15.32 -32.20
CA ILE A 95 -6.43 -16.00 -32.16
C ILE A 95 -6.51 -17.02 -33.29
N ASP A 96 -6.19 -16.63 -34.53
CA ASP A 96 -6.21 -17.52 -35.70
C ASP A 96 -5.24 -18.71 -35.52
N ALA A 97 -4.04 -18.47 -34.98
CA ALA A 97 -3.07 -19.51 -34.69
C ALA A 97 -3.56 -20.51 -33.60
N GLU A 98 -4.27 -20.01 -32.58
CA GLU A 98 -4.85 -20.88 -31.55
C GLU A 98 -5.99 -21.74 -32.10
N TRP A 99 -6.85 -21.17 -32.96
CA TRP A 99 -7.91 -21.92 -33.65
C TRP A 99 -7.34 -23.05 -34.50
N GLN A 100 -6.29 -22.77 -35.27
CA GLN A 100 -5.63 -23.78 -36.09
C GLN A 100 -5.07 -24.93 -35.24
N ARG A 101 -4.39 -24.60 -34.13
CA ARG A 101 -3.87 -25.60 -33.17
C ARG A 101 -4.99 -26.46 -32.57
N ARG A 102 -6.16 -25.88 -32.26
CA ARG A 102 -7.32 -26.62 -31.73
C ARG A 102 -7.95 -27.54 -32.78
N LEU A 103 -8.00 -27.12 -34.05
CA LEU A 103 -8.51 -27.94 -35.15
C LEU A 103 -7.60 -29.14 -35.42
N GLU A 104 -6.28 -28.96 -35.36
CA GLU A 104 -5.29 -30.02 -35.59
C GLU A 104 -5.17 -31.00 -34.41
N SER A 105 -5.49 -30.57 -33.19
CA SER A 105 -5.48 -31.43 -31.98
C SER A 105 -6.80 -32.14 -31.69
N GLY A 106 -7.87 -31.79 -32.42
CA GLY A 106 -9.19 -32.42 -32.36
C GLY A 106 -9.46 -33.48 -33.45
N SER A 107 -8.45 -33.81 -34.28
CA SER A 107 -8.45 -34.94 -35.23
C SER A 107 -7.70 -36.14 -34.67
#